data_AF-A0A1H9AC65-F1
#
_entry.id   AF-A0A1H9AC65-F1
#
_cell.length_a   1.000
_cell.length_b   1.000
_cell.length_c   1.000
_cell.angle_alpha   90.00
_cell.angle_beta   90.00
_cell.angle_gamma   90.00
#
_symmetry.space_group_name_H-M   'P 1'
#
loop_
_entity.id
_entity.type
_entity.pdbx_description
1 polymer ?
#
loop_
_entity_poly.entity_id
_entity_poly.type
_entity_poly.pdbx_seq_one_letter_code
_entity_poly.pdbx_strand_id
1 'polypeptide(L)'
;MAGILNIKNVIRNFCRKQDEVITPLFRFVWSLIVFMSINKIFTYNTLASKTEVVILLAILAALLPDGFMFFMVGALVTLHSFSVSLEVGAVFIVIFTAIYCVYVRFFPKYVYAIMLVPICYVAHIPFAAPIIIAMVAGIPGLVPSLCGIVLYYFSLCAAEVARLLEVESAENEIEALKQLSEVLVSNKDMYTTMIIFAITILVTAILKKFSYPFAIYIAIAAGTIMNIIGSILAGYVVGEDVDATLVLVGSLIGAGIALIIRFGQGVLDYKHTERVQFEDDDYYYYVKAVPKIDSEKAKEKGVKKSSDRKKPSEAVTETVKDMIQNPTMDVPGDEEMA
;
A
#
# COMPACT_ATOMS: atom_id res chain seq x y z
N MET A 1 6.94 -25.71 -14.21
CA MET A 1 7.67 -25.04 -13.11
C MET A 1 8.82 -24.16 -13.59
N ALA A 2 9.66 -24.58 -14.54
CA ALA A 2 10.81 -23.77 -15.01
C ALA A 2 10.43 -22.42 -15.68
N GLY A 3 9.34 -22.36 -16.44
CA GLY A 3 8.91 -21.13 -17.13
C GLY A 3 8.48 -19.99 -16.20
N ILE A 4 7.68 -20.30 -15.18
CA ILE A 4 7.23 -19.31 -14.17
C ILE A 4 8.41 -18.75 -13.38
N LEU A 5 9.39 -19.60 -13.06
CA LEU A 5 10.60 -19.21 -12.32
C LEU A 5 11.52 -18.33 -13.18
N ASN A 6 11.70 -18.67 -14.46
CA ASN A 6 12.46 -17.82 -15.39
C ASN A 6 11.83 -16.44 -15.59
N ILE A 7 10.50 -16.37 -15.77
CA ILE A 7 9.79 -15.08 -15.88
C ILE A 7 9.96 -14.26 -14.60
N LYS A 8 9.86 -14.89 -13.42
CA LYS A 8 10.11 -14.26 -12.11
C LYS A 8 11.48 -13.58 -12.07
N ASN A 9 12.52 -14.27 -12.54
CA ASN A 9 13.90 -13.79 -12.49
C ASN A 9 14.20 -12.70 -13.52
N VAL A 10 13.61 -12.79 -14.72
CA VAL A 10 13.73 -11.75 -15.75
C VAL A 10 13.12 -10.45 -15.25
N ILE A 11 11.89 -10.49 -14.71
CA ILE A 11 11.22 -9.31 -14.14
C ILE A 11 12.05 -8.74 -12.99
N ARG A 12 12.51 -9.60 -12.07
CA ARG A 12 13.34 -9.19 -10.92
C ARG A 12 14.63 -8.49 -11.34
N ASN A 13 15.36 -9.08 -12.28
CA ASN A 13 16.65 -8.53 -12.74
C ASN A 13 16.46 -7.24 -13.54
N PHE A 14 15.38 -7.13 -14.32
CA PHE A 14 15.02 -5.92 -15.04
C PHE A 14 14.72 -4.77 -14.07
N CYS A 15 13.83 -5.00 -13.09
CA CYS A 15 13.50 -3.99 -12.08
C CYS A 15 14.74 -3.51 -11.31
N ARG A 16 15.65 -4.43 -10.94
CA ARG A 16 16.88 -4.07 -10.22
C ARG A 16 17.87 -3.28 -11.08
N LYS A 17 17.97 -3.59 -12.38
CA LYS A 17 18.95 -2.95 -13.28
C LYS A 17 18.52 -1.55 -13.71
N GLN A 18 17.22 -1.24 -13.67
CA GLN A 18 16.67 0.05 -14.07
C GLN A 18 15.93 0.79 -12.95
N ASP A 19 16.26 0.52 -11.68
CA ASP A 19 15.55 1.12 -10.54
C ASP A 19 15.54 2.66 -10.57
N GLU A 20 16.65 3.27 -11.04
CA GLU A 20 16.79 4.72 -11.23
C GLU A 20 15.77 5.33 -12.21
N VAL A 21 15.26 4.55 -13.17
CA VAL A 21 14.27 4.99 -14.17
C VAL A 21 12.87 4.52 -13.83
N ILE A 22 12.76 3.29 -13.33
CA ILE A 22 11.48 2.63 -13.02
C ILE A 22 10.77 3.32 -11.86
N THR A 23 11.52 3.71 -10.81
CA THR A 23 10.93 4.35 -9.63
C THR A 23 10.28 5.71 -9.96
N PRO A 24 10.96 6.66 -10.65
CA PRO A 24 10.33 7.90 -11.10
C PRO A 24 9.15 7.68 -12.05
N LEU A 25 9.21 6.67 -12.92
CA LEU A 25 8.11 6.36 -13.84
C LEU A 25 6.86 5.91 -13.10
N PHE A 26 6.99 4.99 -12.14
CA PHE A 26 5.86 4.56 -11.31
C PHE A 26 5.30 5.68 -10.45
N ARG A 27 6.18 6.55 -9.92
CA ARG A 27 5.75 7.76 -9.21
C ARG A 27 4.94 8.69 -10.11
N PHE A 28 5.41 8.91 -11.34
CA PHE A 28 4.68 9.71 -12.32
C PHE A 28 3.29 9.15 -12.64
N VAL A 29 3.20 7.84 -12.93
CA VAL A 29 1.91 7.19 -13.20
C VAL A 29 0.98 7.31 -11.99
N TRP A 30 1.48 7.07 -10.78
CA TRP A 30 0.71 7.22 -9.55
C TRP A 30 0.22 8.65 -9.35
N SER A 31 1.11 9.64 -9.47
CA SER A 31 0.76 11.05 -9.34
C SER A 31 -0.26 11.49 -10.38
N LEU A 32 -0.12 11.04 -11.62
CA LEU A 32 -1.06 11.33 -12.69
C LEU A 32 -2.46 10.81 -12.39
N ILE A 33 -2.58 9.56 -11.94
CA ILE A 33 -3.87 8.96 -11.54
C ILE A 33 -4.51 9.76 -10.40
N VAL A 34 -3.72 10.15 -9.40
CA VAL A 34 -4.22 10.95 -8.26
C VAL A 34 -4.73 12.31 -8.73
N PHE A 35 -3.91 13.10 -9.45
CA PHE A 35 -4.34 14.44 -9.87
C PHE A 35 -5.50 14.39 -10.86
N MET A 36 -5.54 13.41 -11.77
CA MET A 36 -6.70 13.22 -12.66
C MET A 36 -7.97 12.87 -11.89
N SER A 37 -7.87 12.00 -10.88
CA SER A 37 -9.02 11.63 -10.04
C SER A 37 -9.52 12.82 -9.24
N ILE A 38 -8.62 13.59 -8.63
CA ILE A 38 -8.96 14.83 -7.92
C ILE A 38 -9.62 15.83 -8.86
N ASN A 39 -9.08 16.03 -10.06
CA ASN A 39 -9.65 16.96 -11.02
C ASN A 39 -11.05 16.54 -11.51
N LYS A 40 -11.30 15.24 -11.66
CA LYS A 40 -12.63 14.72 -12.01
C LYS A 40 -13.65 14.95 -10.88
N ILE A 41 -13.19 14.90 -9.63
CA ILE A 41 -14.03 15.13 -8.45
C ILE A 41 -14.30 16.62 -8.24
N PHE A 42 -13.29 17.47 -8.41
CA PHE A 42 -13.35 18.91 -8.16
C PHE A 42 -13.20 19.68 -9.49
N THR A 43 -14.29 20.08 -10.13
CA THR A 43 -14.24 20.69 -11.49
C THR A 43 -14.43 22.22 -11.50
N TYR A 44 -14.42 22.88 -10.33
CA TYR A 44 -14.92 24.26 -10.20
C TYR A 44 -14.04 25.36 -10.82
N ASN A 45 -12.71 25.21 -10.78
CA ASN A 45 -11.79 26.24 -11.26
C ASN A 45 -11.36 25.97 -12.71
N THR A 46 -11.50 26.97 -13.59
CA THR A 46 -11.18 26.86 -15.02
C THR A 46 -9.68 26.77 -15.33
N LEU A 47 -8.80 27.25 -14.46
CA LEU A 47 -7.35 27.14 -14.63
C LEU A 47 -6.85 25.79 -14.12
N ALA A 48 -7.27 25.38 -12.93
CA ALA A 48 -6.83 24.12 -12.34
C ALA A 48 -7.47 22.88 -12.98
N SER A 49 -8.64 23.03 -13.61
CA SER A 49 -9.27 21.95 -14.38
C SER A 49 -8.60 21.62 -15.69
N LYS A 50 -7.69 22.49 -16.17
CA LYS A 50 -6.94 22.26 -17.41
C LYS A 50 -6.07 21.01 -17.31
N THR A 51 -6.20 20.15 -18.31
CA THR A 51 -5.45 18.89 -18.37
C THR A 51 -3.94 19.15 -18.40
N GLU A 52 -3.48 20.24 -19.01
CA GLU A 52 -2.07 20.61 -19.05
C GLU A 52 -1.53 20.89 -17.64
N VAL A 53 -2.31 21.54 -16.78
CA VAL A 53 -1.94 21.85 -15.39
C VAL A 53 -1.86 20.58 -14.55
N VAL A 54 -2.82 19.68 -14.71
CA VAL A 54 -2.85 18.36 -14.05
C VAL A 54 -1.63 17.51 -14.42
N ILE A 55 -1.26 17.48 -15.71
CA ILE A 55 -0.08 16.76 -16.19
C ILE A 55 1.20 17.39 -15.62
N LEU A 56 1.31 18.71 -15.63
CA LEU A 56 2.46 19.42 -15.10
C LEU A 56 2.64 19.15 -13.59
N LEU A 57 1.56 19.19 -12.81
CA LEU A 57 1.59 18.83 -11.39
C LEU A 57 2.01 17.37 -11.16
N ALA A 58 1.56 16.44 -12.00
CA ALA A 58 1.97 15.05 -11.93
C ALA A 58 3.48 14.86 -12.21
N ILE A 59 4.04 15.59 -13.19
CA ILE A 59 5.48 15.58 -13.49
C ILE A 59 6.26 16.12 -12.29
N LEU A 60 5.85 17.26 -11.73
CA LEU A 60 6.49 17.85 -10.56
C LEU A 60 6.44 16.90 -9.36
N ALA A 61 5.29 16.28 -9.10
CA ALA A 61 5.14 15.30 -8.02
C ALA A 61 6.00 14.06 -8.17
N ALA A 62 6.26 13.61 -9.40
CA ALA A 62 7.13 12.46 -9.65
C ALA A 62 8.60 12.74 -9.32
N LEU A 63 9.03 13.99 -9.48
CA LEU A 63 10.40 14.44 -9.26
C LEU A 63 10.67 14.81 -7.80
N LEU A 64 9.64 15.22 -7.06
CA LEU A 64 9.77 15.67 -5.68
C LEU A 64 9.59 14.51 -4.67
N PRO A 65 10.02 14.69 -3.40
CA PRO A 65 9.83 13.69 -2.36
C PRO A 65 8.36 13.30 -2.16
N ASP A 66 8.10 12.04 -1.79
CA ASP A 66 6.74 11.47 -1.69
C ASP A 66 5.79 12.29 -0.79
N GLY A 67 6.32 12.94 0.26
CA GLY A 67 5.54 13.81 1.15
C GLY A 67 5.02 15.08 0.49
N PHE A 68 5.70 15.59 -0.55
CA PHE A 68 5.33 16.84 -1.22
C PHE A 68 4.11 16.68 -2.13
N MET A 69 3.87 15.46 -2.63
CA MET A 69 2.68 15.14 -3.42
C MET A 69 1.38 15.44 -2.66
N PHE A 70 1.33 15.10 -1.37
CA PHE A 70 0.15 15.39 -0.54
C PHE A 70 -0.13 16.89 -0.43
N PHE A 71 0.91 17.70 -0.26
CA PHE A 71 0.78 19.14 -0.22
C PHE A 71 0.28 19.71 -1.55
N MET A 72 0.79 19.24 -2.68
CA MET A 72 0.31 19.68 -3.99
C MET A 72 -1.16 19.30 -4.24
N VAL A 73 -1.59 18.11 -3.82
CA VAL A 73 -3.01 17.75 -3.87
C VAL A 73 -3.84 18.69 -2.99
N GLY A 74 -3.38 18.97 -1.77
CA GLY A 74 -4.03 19.94 -0.89
C GLY A 74 -4.16 21.32 -1.51
N ALA A 75 -3.09 21.83 -2.12
CA ALA A 75 -3.10 23.12 -2.81
C ALA A 75 -4.10 23.13 -3.98
N LEU A 76 -4.13 22.06 -4.79
CA LEU A 76 -5.06 21.91 -5.90
C LEU A 76 -6.52 21.92 -5.42
N VAL A 77 -6.86 21.07 -4.44
CA VAL A 77 -8.23 20.99 -3.90
C VAL A 77 -8.64 22.29 -3.20
N THR A 78 -7.70 22.97 -2.53
CA THR A 78 -7.94 24.28 -1.93
C THR A 78 -8.33 25.31 -2.99
N LEU A 79 -7.62 25.34 -4.12
CA LEU A 79 -7.89 26.26 -5.22
C LEU A 79 -9.25 25.98 -5.88
N HIS A 80 -9.62 24.71 -6.06
CA HIS A 80 -10.97 24.36 -6.52
C HIS A 80 -12.04 24.79 -5.50
N SER A 81 -11.82 24.51 -4.21
CA SER A 81 -12.77 24.84 -3.13
C SER A 81 -13.01 26.35 -3.00
N PHE A 82 -11.96 27.17 -3.10
CA PHE A 82 -12.10 28.64 -3.09
C PHE A 82 -12.80 29.21 -4.32
N SER A 83 -12.84 28.45 -5.42
CA SER A 83 -13.59 28.86 -6.61
C SER A 83 -15.09 28.63 -6.46
N VAL A 84 -15.51 27.81 -5.48
CA VAL A 84 -16.92 27.65 -5.10
C VAL A 84 -17.34 28.79 -4.20
N SER A 85 -16.69 28.94 -3.04
CA SER A 85 -16.88 30.06 -2.12
C SER A 85 -15.70 30.20 -1.17
N LEU A 86 -15.57 31.38 -0.54
CA LEU A 86 -14.53 31.62 0.47
C LEU A 86 -14.62 30.61 1.63
N GLU A 87 -15.85 30.30 2.02
CA GLU A 87 -16.16 29.48 3.19
C GLU A 87 -15.85 28.01 2.95
N VAL A 88 -16.21 27.47 1.78
CA VAL A 88 -15.89 26.09 1.37
C VAL A 88 -14.37 25.88 1.35
N GLY A 89 -13.62 26.85 0.81
CA GLY A 89 -12.16 26.84 0.85
C GLY A 89 -11.58 26.87 2.26
N ALA A 90 -12.12 27.72 3.15
CA ALA A 90 -11.68 27.79 4.54
C ALA A 90 -11.93 26.48 5.31
N VAL A 91 -13.11 25.88 5.14
CA VAL A 91 -13.44 24.57 5.75
C VAL A 91 -12.48 23.49 5.24
N PHE A 92 -12.17 23.47 3.95
CA PHE A 92 -11.20 22.51 3.40
C PHE A 92 -9.82 22.68 4.04
N ILE A 93 -9.32 23.91 4.21
CA ILE A 93 -8.03 24.16 4.86
C ILE A 93 -8.00 23.60 6.29
N VAL A 94 -9.09 23.78 7.05
CA VAL A 94 -9.21 23.23 8.41
C VAL A 94 -9.14 21.70 8.37
N ILE A 95 -9.92 21.06 7.49
CA ILE A 95 -9.92 19.59 7.32
C ILE A 95 -8.53 19.10 6.90
N PHE A 96 -7.91 19.73 5.90
CA PHE A 96 -6.61 19.34 5.38
C PHE A 96 -5.51 19.49 6.44
N THR A 97 -5.55 20.58 7.21
CA THR A 97 -4.64 20.82 8.34
C THR A 97 -4.85 19.78 9.44
N ALA A 98 -6.10 19.43 9.75
CA ALA A 98 -6.41 18.39 10.71
C ALA A 98 -5.87 17.02 10.25
N ILE A 99 -6.09 16.64 8.98
CA ILE A 99 -5.54 15.40 8.40
C ILE A 99 -4.02 15.39 8.49
N TYR A 100 -3.38 16.52 8.19
CA TYR A 100 -1.92 16.64 8.27
C TYR A 100 -1.40 16.42 9.69
N CYS A 101 -1.99 17.11 10.67
CA CYS A 101 -1.60 17.05 12.07
C CYS A 101 -1.90 15.70 12.72
N VAL A 102 -3.07 15.11 12.43
CA VAL A 102 -3.52 13.85 13.05
C VAL A 102 -2.75 12.66 12.50
N TYR A 103 -2.44 12.64 11.21
CA TYR A 103 -1.87 11.44 10.58
C TYR A 103 -0.59 11.67 9.79
N VAL A 104 -0.61 12.56 8.79
CA VAL A 104 0.48 12.66 7.80
C VAL A 104 1.82 12.96 8.46
N ARG A 105 1.82 13.79 9.51
CA ARG A 105 3.01 14.12 10.32
C ARG A 105 3.66 12.90 10.96
N PHE A 106 2.88 11.94 11.45
CA PHE A 106 3.39 10.78 12.18
C PHE A 106 3.71 9.60 11.27
N PHE A 107 2.95 9.43 10.18
CA PHE A 107 2.99 8.25 9.33
C PHE A 107 3.05 8.61 7.82
N PRO A 108 4.09 9.35 7.37
CA PRO A 108 4.20 9.83 5.99
C PRO A 108 4.25 8.68 4.95
N LYS A 109 4.66 7.47 5.37
CA LYS A 109 4.76 6.30 4.50
C LYS A 109 3.41 5.77 4.00
N TYR A 110 2.30 6.05 4.68
CA TYR A 110 0.98 5.50 4.37
C TYR A 110 0.02 6.54 3.78
N VAL A 111 0.54 7.72 3.41
CA VAL A 111 -0.25 8.84 2.87
C VAL A 111 -0.95 8.47 1.57
N TYR A 112 -0.40 7.55 0.78
CA TYR A 112 -1.02 7.04 -0.44
C TYR A 112 -2.43 6.46 -0.19
N ALA A 113 -2.70 5.91 1.00
CA ALA A 113 -4.00 5.34 1.32
C ALA A 113 -5.11 6.41 1.44
N ILE A 114 -4.75 7.66 1.75
CA ILE A 114 -5.68 8.81 1.72
C ILE A 114 -6.20 9.03 0.29
N MET A 115 -5.30 8.96 -0.69
CA MET A 115 -5.61 9.23 -2.11
C MET A 115 -6.22 8.03 -2.82
N LEU A 116 -5.89 6.82 -2.39
CA LEU A 116 -6.43 5.59 -2.96
C LEU A 116 -7.97 5.53 -2.85
N VAL A 117 -8.54 6.04 -1.76
CA VAL A 117 -9.99 6.01 -1.55
C VAL A 117 -10.73 6.85 -2.61
N PRO A 118 -10.46 8.16 -2.79
CA PRO A 118 -11.05 8.95 -3.87
C PRO A 118 -10.85 8.35 -5.27
N ILE A 119 -9.69 7.73 -5.54
CA ILE A 119 -9.45 7.03 -6.82
C ILE A 119 -10.44 5.88 -7.01
N CYS A 120 -10.64 5.05 -5.98
CA CYS A 120 -11.59 3.94 -6.04
C CYS A 120 -13.04 4.42 -6.24
N TYR A 121 -13.42 5.56 -5.65
CA TYR A 121 -14.73 6.17 -5.92
C TYR A 121 -14.87 6.63 -7.37
N VAL A 122 -13.87 7.34 -7.92
CA VAL A 122 -13.85 7.79 -9.31
C VAL A 122 -13.90 6.64 -10.31
N ALA A 123 -13.29 5.51 -9.96
CA ALA A 123 -13.30 4.27 -10.74
C ALA A 123 -14.59 3.44 -10.55
N HIS A 124 -15.57 3.94 -9.78
CA HIS A 124 -16.83 3.24 -9.46
C HIS A 124 -16.63 1.88 -8.76
N ILE A 125 -15.55 1.75 -7.98
CA ILE A 125 -15.23 0.56 -7.18
C ILE A 125 -14.80 0.92 -5.74
N PRO A 126 -15.59 1.74 -5.00
CA PRO A 126 -15.19 2.20 -3.67
C PRO A 126 -14.89 1.07 -2.70
N PHE A 127 -15.67 -0.01 -2.78
CA PHE A 127 -15.54 -1.21 -1.95
C PHE A 127 -14.25 -2.02 -2.20
N ALA A 128 -13.48 -1.72 -3.25
CA ALA A 128 -12.16 -2.30 -3.43
C ALA A 128 -11.11 -1.70 -2.47
N ALA A 129 -11.26 -0.43 -2.11
CA ALA A 129 -10.29 0.33 -1.32
C ALA A 129 -9.92 -0.32 0.02
N PRO A 130 -10.85 -0.72 0.91
CA PRO A 130 -10.48 -1.22 2.23
C PRO A 130 -9.71 -2.54 2.15
N ILE A 131 -10.02 -3.40 1.18
CA ILE A 131 -9.31 -4.68 0.96
C ILE A 131 -7.87 -4.42 0.50
N ILE A 132 -7.69 -3.51 -0.47
CA ILE A 132 -6.37 -3.13 -0.99
C ILE A 132 -5.53 -2.48 0.12
N ILE A 133 -6.09 -1.50 0.84
CA ILE A 133 -5.40 -0.79 1.92
C ILE A 133 -4.98 -1.76 3.02
N ALA A 134 -5.87 -2.66 3.44
CA ALA A 134 -5.53 -3.66 4.45
C ALA A 134 -4.39 -4.58 4.00
N MET A 135 -4.37 -4.95 2.71
CA MET A 135 -3.33 -5.81 2.16
C MET A 135 -1.98 -5.11 2.03
N VAL A 136 -1.94 -3.82 1.64
CA VAL A 136 -0.69 -3.08 1.45
C VAL A 136 -0.20 -2.45 2.77
N ALA A 137 -1.03 -1.62 3.40
CA ALA A 137 -0.68 -0.86 4.59
C ALA A 137 -0.86 -1.65 5.89
N GLY A 138 -1.86 -2.53 5.95
CA GLY A 138 -2.30 -3.17 7.19
C GLY A 138 -2.97 -2.18 8.16
N ILE A 139 -2.84 -2.42 9.46
CA ILE A 139 -3.46 -1.59 10.52
C ILE A 139 -3.08 -0.09 10.40
N PRO A 140 -1.82 0.29 10.11
CA PRO A 140 -1.49 1.71 9.92
C PRO A 140 -2.31 2.43 8.84
N GLY A 141 -2.80 1.71 7.82
CA GLY A 141 -3.61 2.28 6.74
C GLY A 141 -5.06 2.61 7.10
N LEU A 142 -5.50 2.25 8.32
CA LEU A 142 -6.84 2.50 8.81
C LEU A 142 -7.19 3.99 8.80
N VAL A 143 -6.46 4.79 9.59
CA VAL A 143 -6.73 6.23 9.74
C VAL A 143 -6.65 7.00 8.40
N PRO A 144 -5.65 6.76 7.51
CA PRO A 144 -5.60 7.34 6.17
C PRO A 144 -6.82 7.06 5.34
N SER A 145 -7.31 5.81 5.38
CA SER A 145 -8.48 5.41 4.63
C SER A 145 -9.69 6.23 5.06
N LEU A 146 -9.86 6.44 6.38
CA LEU A 146 -10.96 7.26 6.90
C LEU A 146 -10.81 8.72 6.48
N CYS A 147 -9.60 9.28 6.53
CA CYS A 147 -9.35 10.63 6.01
C CYS A 147 -9.68 10.74 4.51
N GLY A 148 -9.37 9.70 3.72
CA GLY A 148 -9.73 9.63 2.29
C GLY A 148 -11.24 9.60 2.05
N ILE A 149 -11.99 8.92 2.91
CA ILE A 149 -13.47 8.94 2.88
C ILE A 149 -13.97 10.36 3.15
N VAL A 150 -13.47 11.02 4.19
CA VAL A 150 -13.85 12.41 4.53
C VAL A 150 -13.56 13.35 3.35
N LEU A 151 -12.41 13.22 2.69
CA LEU A 151 -12.09 14.02 1.51
C LEU A 151 -13.07 13.80 0.34
N TYR A 152 -13.48 12.55 0.10
CA TYR A 152 -14.46 12.25 -0.94
C TYR A 152 -15.85 12.81 -0.60
N TYR A 153 -16.35 12.61 0.63
CA TYR A 153 -17.65 13.14 1.02
C TYR A 153 -17.66 14.68 1.09
N PHE A 154 -16.55 15.30 1.48
CA PHE A 154 -16.38 16.76 1.37
C PHE A 154 -16.57 17.23 -0.07
N SER A 155 -16.07 16.48 -1.05
CA SER A 155 -16.24 16.85 -2.46
C SER A 155 -17.69 16.84 -2.93
N LEU A 156 -18.49 15.87 -2.47
CA LEU A 156 -19.92 15.79 -2.76
C LEU A 156 -20.66 16.98 -2.15
N CYS A 157 -20.31 17.35 -0.91
CA CYS A 157 -20.88 18.53 -0.24
C CYS A 157 -20.52 19.81 -0.99
N ALA A 158 -19.25 19.96 -1.41
CA ALA A 158 -18.81 21.10 -2.19
C ALA A 158 -19.53 21.20 -3.54
N ALA A 159 -19.85 20.07 -4.18
CA ALA A 159 -20.59 20.03 -5.44
C ALA A 159 -22.03 20.48 -5.27
N GLU A 160 -22.68 20.05 -4.18
CA GLU A 160 -24.04 20.45 -3.86
C GLU A 160 -24.13 21.96 -3.57
N VAL A 161 -23.20 22.49 -2.76
CA VAL A 161 -23.13 23.93 -2.47
C VAL A 161 -22.86 24.74 -3.74
N ALA A 162 -21.95 24.28 -4.60
CA ALA A 162 -21.70 24.95 -5.89
C ALA A 162 -22.97 25.02 -6.74
N ARG A 163 -23.75 23.93 -6.81
CA ARG A 163 -25.01 23.88 -7.54
C ARG A 163 -26.07 24.80 -6.96
N LEU A 164 -26.19 24.88 -5.63
CA LEU A 164 -27.16 25.77 -4.97
C LEU A 164 -26.85 27.25 -5.24
N LEU A 165 -25.58 27.63 -5.16
CA LEU A 165 -25.11 29.00 -5.43
C LEU A 165 -25.30 29.43 -6.90
N GLU A 166 -25.39 28.48 -7.84
CA GLU A 166 -25.73 28.77 -9.24
C GLU A 166 -27.22 29.05 -9.45
N VAL A 167 -28.10 28.52 -8.58
CA VAL A 167 -29.56 28.54 -8.74
C VAL A 167 -30.24 29.62 -7.89
N GLU A 168 -29.82 29.78 -6.63
CA GLU A 168 -30.33 30.83 -5.74
C GLU A 168 -29.44 32.07 -5.80
N SER A 169 -30.05 33.24 -5.98
CA SER A 169 -29.37 34.52 -5.84
C SER A 169 -28.66 34.60 -4.48
N ALA A 170 -27.42 35.10 -4.50
CA ALA A 170 -26.40 35.12 -3.44
C ALA A 170 -26.76 35.80 -2.10
N GLU A 171 -28.01 35.77 -1.64
CA GLU A 171 -28.45 36.48 -0.45
C GLU A 171 -28.28 35.73 0.86
N ASN A 172 -27.93 34.44 0.88
CA ASN A 172 -27.62 33.75 2.14
C ASN A 172 -26.39 32.84 2.06
N GLU A 173 -25.20 33.42 1.86
CA GLU A 173 -23.90 32.74 2.05
C GLU A 173 -23.84 32.01 3.42
N ILE A 174 -24.39 32.64 4.47
CA ILE A 174 -24.46 32.09 5.83
C ILE A 174 -25.33 30.82 5.92
N GLU A 175 -26.39 30.73 5.11
CA GLU A 175 -27.28 29.56 5.08
C GLU A 175 -26.63 28.41 4.30
N ALA A 176 -25.93 28.72 3.20
CA ALA A 176 -25.08 27.75 2.50
C ALA A 176 -23.97 27.19 3.41
N LEU A 177 -23.39 28.03 4.28
CA LEU A 177 -22.41 27.63 5.29
C LEU A 177 -22.98 26.69 6.35
N LYS A 178 -24.16 27.04 6.90
CA LYS A 178 -24.85 26.18 7.86
C LYS A 178 -25.18 24.84 7.23
N GLN A 179 -25.71 24.83 6.02
CA GLN A 179 -25.99 23.62 5.26
C GLN A 179 -24.72 22.79 5.01
N LEU A 180 -23.60 23.41 4.62
CA LEU A 180 -22.33 22.70 4.44
C LEU A 180 -21.89 22.00 5.74
N SER A 181 -21.96 22.70 6.86
CA SER A 181 -21.57 22.14 8.17
C SER A 181 -22.51 21.01 8.62
N GLU A 182 -23.81 21.17 8.40
CA GLU A 182 -24.83 20.20 8.80
C GLU A 182 -24.79 18.95 7.93
N VAL A 183 -24.58 19.11 6.62
CA VAL A 183 -24.41 18.02 5.68
C VAL A 183 -23.13 17.24 5.98
N LEU A 184 -22.01 17.90 6.30
CA LEU A 184 -20.75 17.20 6.58
C LEU A 184 -20.79 16.43 7.92
N VAL A 185 -21.43 17.00 8.95
CA VAL A 185 -21.50 16.42 10.31
C VAL A 185 -22.61 15.39 10.47
N SER A 186 -23.67 15.48 9.67
CA SER A 186 -24.83 14.57 9.77
C SER A 186 -24.88 13.53 8.65
N ASN A 187 -23.81 13.39 7.86
CA ASN A 187 -23.76 12.44 6.75
C ASN A 187 -23.69 10.99 7.25
N LYS A 188 -24.84 10.33 7.33
CA LYS A 188 -24.95 8.94 7.80
C LYS A 188 -24.19 7.97 6.90
N ASP A 189 -24.25 8.13 5.58
CA ASP A 189 -23.54 7.31 4.59
C ASP A 189 -22.02 7.35 4.82
N MET A 190 -21.48 8.54 5.10
CA MET A 190 -20.06 8.75 5.36
C MET A 190 -19.60 7.98 6.60
N TYR A 191 -20.29 8.13 7.73
CA TYR A 191 -19.95 7.41 8.97
C TYR A 191 -20.12 5.91 8.82
N THR A 192 -21.17 5.48 8.14
CA THR A 192 -21.44 4.08 7.86
C THR A 192 -20.32 3.46 7.04
N THR A 193 -19.91 4.13 5.96
CA THR A 193 -18.80 3.70 5.13
C THR A 193 -17.48 3.67 5.90
N MET A 194 -17.22 4.68 6.74
CA MET A 194 -16.05 4.71 7.62
C MET A 194 -15.99 3.49 8.54
N ILE A 195 -17.11 3.12 9.17
CA ILE A 195 -17.18 1.97 10.09
C ILE A 195 -16.93 0.67 9.32
N ILE A 196 -17.57 0.47 8.15
CA ILE A 196 -17.40 -0.74 7.35
C ILE A 196 -15.95 -0.89 6.88
N PHE A 197 -15.35 0.18 6.35
CA PHE A 197 -13.97 0.16 5.91
C PHE A 197 -13.03 -0.10 7.08
N ALA A 198 -13.31 0.49 8.25
CA ALA A 198 -12.52 0.28 9.44
C ALA A 198 -12.52 -1.18 9.89
N ILE A 199 -13.70 -1.80 10.00
CA ILE A 199 -13.86 -3.20 10.39
C ILE A 199 -13.18 -4.10 9.36
N THR A 200 -13.41 -3.86 8.08
CA THR A 200 -12.82 -4.64 6.98
C THR A 200 -11.28 -4.57 7.03
N ILE A 201 -10.71 -3.37 7.21
CA ILE A 201 -9.27 -3.19 7.30
C ILE A 201 -8.70 -3.90 8.52
N LEU A 202 -9.34 -3.75 9.68
CA LEU A 202 -8.90 -4.39 10.92
C LEU A 202 -8.91 -5.91 10.83
N VAL A 203 -10.03 -6.51 10.41
CA VAL A 203 -10.17 -7.97 10.28
C VAL A 203 -9.12 -8.52 9.31
N THR A 204 -9.01 -7.93 8.12
CA THR A 204 -8.07 -8.36 7.09
C THR A 204 -6.62 -8.21 7.57
N ALA A 205 -6.28 -7.08 8.18
CA ALA A 205 -4.92 -6.79 8.63
C ALA A 205 -4.49 -7.66 9.82
N ILE A 206 -5.42 -8.05 10.69
CA ILE A 206 -5.14 -8.98 11.80
C ILE A 206 -4.94 -10.40 11.26
N LEU A 207 -5.85 -10.90 10.42
CA LEU A 207 -5.75 -12.24 9.85
C LEU A 207 -4.49 -12.43 9.01
N LYS A 208 -4.07 -11.38 8.28
CA LYS A 208 -2.82 -11.37 7.51
C LYS A 208 -1.58 -11.65 8.38
N LYS A 209 -1.59 -11.28 9.66
CA LYS A 209 -0.45 -11.44 10.58
C LYS A 209 -0.33 -12.86 11.15
N PHE A 210 -1.27 -13.76 10.89
CA PHE A 210 -1.21 -15.12 11.42
C PHE A 210 -0.10 -15.92 10.76
N SER A 211 0.62 -16.72 11.55
CA SER A 211 1.76 -17.54 11.11
C SER A 211 1.35 -18.81 10.34
N TYR A 212 0.29 -18.76 9.54
CA TYR A 212 -0.21 -19.90 8.76
C TYR A 212 0.12 -19.70 7.26
N PRO A 213 0.52 -20.76 6.52
CA PRO A 213 0.89 -20.63 5.11
C PRO A 213 -0.21 -20.01 4.23
N PHE A 214 -1.49 -20.27 4.55
CA PHE A 214 -2.63 -19.70 3.83
C PHE A 214 -3.27 -18.48 4.53
N ALA A 215 -2.66 -17.94 5.60
CA ALA A 215 -3.24 -16.84 6.39
C ALA A 215 -3.65 -15.65 5.54
N ILE A 216 -2.83 -15.29 4.54
CA ILE A 216 -3.08 -14.13 3.68
C ILE A 216 -4.26 -14.37 2.72
N TYR A 217 -4.42 -15.59 2.20
CA TYR A 217 -5.57 -15.92 1.35
C TYR A 217 -6.86 -15.94 2.17
N ILE A 218 -6.80 -16.48 3.39
CA ILE A 218 -7.92 -16.44 4.35
C ILE A 218 -8.25 -14.99 4.72
N ALA A 219 -7.23 -14.14 4.92
CA ALA A 219 -7.43 -12.72 5.22
C ALA A 219 -8.14 -11.99 4.08
N ILE A 220 -7.73 -12.20 2.83
CA ILE A 220 -8.39 -11.59 1.65
C ILE A 220 -9.85 -12.08 1.55
N ALA A 221 -10.08 -13.39 1.67
CA ALA A 221 -11.43 -13.94 1.60
C ALA A 221 -12.33 -13.41 2.73
N ALA A 222 -11.86 -13.45 3.98
CA ALA A 222 -12.59 -12.96 5.13
C ALA A 222 -12.85 -11.45 5.04
N GLY A 223 -11.86 -10.65 4.64
CA GLY A 223 -12.01 -9.23 4.39
C GLY A 223 -13.08 -8.92 3.35
N THR A 224 -13.06 -9.65 2.24
CA THR A 224 -14.06 -9.49 1.16
C THR A 224 -15.46 -9.83 1.65
N ILE A 225 -15.62 -10.94 2.38
CA ILE A 225 -16.91 -11.34 2.95
C ILE A 225 -17.41 -10.31 3.96
N MET A 226 -16.54 -9.83 4.86
CA MET A 226 -16.88 -8.80 5.84
C MET A 226 -17.29 -7.49 5.17
N ASN A 227 -16.62 -7.11 4.08
CA ASN A 227 -16.96 -5.90 3.34
C ASN A 227 -18.33 -6.02 2.67
N ILE A 228 -18.64 -7.16 2.03
CA ILE A 228 -19.92 -7.39 1.36
C ILE A 228 -21.06 -7.44 2.39
N ILE A 229 -20.95 -8.32 3.37
CA ILE A 229 -21.99 -8.51 4.39
C ILE A 229 -22.16 -7.24 5.22
N GLY A 230 -21.06 -6.62 5.64
CA GLY A 230 -21.06 -5.39 6.42
C GLY A 230 -21.73 -4.24 5.68
N SER A 231 -21.46 -4.06 4.38
CA SER A 231 -22.06 -2.98 3.60
C SER A 231 -23.56 -3.17 3.38
N ILE A 232 -23.99 -4.39 3.05
CA ILE A 232 -25.41 -4.68 2.83
C ILE A 232 -26.21 -4.55 4.13
N LEU A 233 -25.70 -5.11 5.24
CA LEU A 233 -26.36 -5.02 6.54
C LEU A 233 -26.42 -3.57 7.03
N ALA A 234 -25.36 -2.81 6.87
CA ALA A 234 -25.34 -1.43 7.31
C ALA A 234 -26.31 -0.55 6.50
N GLY A 235 -26.38 -0.73 5.17
CA GLY A 235 -27.38 -0.08 4.33
C GLY A 235 -28.81 -0.37 4.81
N TYR A 236 -29.11 -1.64 5.10
CA TYR A 236 -30.41 -2.05 5.64
C TYR A 236 -30.72 -1.41 7.01
N VAL A 237 -29.73 -1.34 7.92
CA VAL A 237 -29.92 -0.77 9.26
C VAL A 237 -30.10 0.75 9.22
N VAL A 238 -29.37 1.43 8.34
CA VAL A 238 -29.42 2.89 8.20
C VAL A 238 -30.65 3.33 7.39
N GLY A 239 -31.22 2.42 6.59
CA GLY A 239 -32.37 2.70 5.72
C GLY A 239 -31.97 3.32 4.39
N GLU A 240 -30.73 3.08 3.95
CA GLU A 240 -30.17 3.60 2.70
C GLU A 240 -30.08 2.49 1.65
N ASP A 241 -30.48 2.81 0.42
CA ASP A 241 -30.38 1.90 -0.72
C ASP A 241 -28.93 1.79 -1.18
N VAL A 242 -28.20 0.85 -0.60
CA VAL A 242 -26.85 0.49 -1.05
C VAL A 242 -26.97 -0.43 -2.26
N ASP A 243 -26.38 -0.02 -3.40
CA ASP A 243 -26.34 -0.86 -4.59
C ASP A 243 -25.53 -2.15 -4.34
N ALA A 244 -26.26 -3.25 -4.15
CA ALA A 244 -25.68 -4.57 -3.90
C ALA A 244 -24.77 -5.03 -5.05
N THR A 245 -25.03 -4.60 -6.29
CA THR A 245 -24.19 -4.91 -7.45
C THR A 245 -22.84 -4.21 -7.33
N LEU A 246 -22.85 -2.93 -6.98
CA LEU A 246 -21.64 -2.13 -6.75
C LEU A 246 -20.81 -2.71 -5.60
N VAL A 247 -21.46 -3.11 -4.49
CA VAL A 247 -20.82 -3.75 -3.34
C VAL A 247 -20.14 -5.06 -3.76
N LEU A 248 -20.87 -5.93 -4.45
CA LEU A 248 -20.37 -7.24 -4.85
C LEU A 248 -19.20 -7.12 -5.83
N VAL A 249 -19.40 -6.40 -6.93
CA VAL A 249 -18.41 -6.23 -8.00
C VAL A 249 -17.18 -5.49 -7.47
N GLY A 250 -17.37 -4.40 -6.74
CA GLY A 250 -16.27 -3.63 -6.15
C GLY A 250 -15.43 -4.46 -5.17
N SER A 251 -16.08 -5.25 -4.31
CA SER A 251 -15.37 -6.12 -3.36
C SER A 251 -14.60 -7.24 -4.06
N LEU A 252 -15.18 -7.86 -5.09
CA LEU A 252 -14.51 -8.91 -5.88
C LEU A 252 -13.31 -8.37 -6.65
N ILE A 253 -13.43 -7.18 -7.23
CA ILE A 253 -12.31 -6.48 -7.89
C ILE A 253 -11.21 -6.19 -6.85
N GLY A 254 -11.57 -5.69 -5.67
CA GLY A 254 -10.63 -5.49 -4.56
C GLY A 254 -9.89 -6.76 -4.16
N ALA A 255 -10.60 -7.89 -4.05
CA ALA A 255 -10.01 -9.19 -3.78
C ALA A 255 -9.05 -9.63 -4.88
N GLY A 256 -9.43 -9.47 -6.15
CA GLY A 256 -8.58 -9.74 -7.32
C GLY A 256 -7.29 -8.92 -7.30
N ILE A 257 -7.39 -7.62 -7.05
CA ILE A 257 -6.23 -6.72 -6.91
C ILE A 257 -5.35 -7.15 -5.74
N ALA A 258 -5.94 -7.49 -4.58
CA ALA A 258 -5.18 -7.96 -3.43
C ALA A 258 -4.41 -9.26 -3.71
N LEU A 259 -4.98 -10.18 -4.50
CA LEU A 259 -4.30 -11.39 -4.96
C LEU A 259 -3.14 -11.07 -5.91
N ILE A 260 -3.31 -10.12 -6.84
CA ILE A 260 -2.23 -9.65 -7.72
C ILE A 260 -1.09 -9.04 -6.89
N ILE A 261 -1.42 -8.20 -5.90
CA ILE A 261 -0.44 -7.60 -4.98
C ILE A 261 0.29 -8.70 -4.20
N ARG A 262 -0.43 -9.71 -3.68
CA ARG A 262 0.18 -10.84 -2.98
C ARG A 262 1.13 -11.61 -3.88
N PHE A 263 0.73 -11.87 -5.13
CA PHE A 263 1.59 -12.52 -6.11
C PHE A 263 2.87 -11.72 -6.34
N GLY A 264 2.74 -10.40 -6.54
CA GLY A 264 3.88 -9.48 -6.68
C GLY A 264 4.83 -9.51 -5.48
N GLN A 265 4.30 -9.48 -4.25
CA GLN A 265 5.10 -9.60 -3.03
C GLN A 265 5.88 -10.92 -2.96
N GLY A 266 5.30 -12.04 -3.41
CA GLY A 266 6.00 -13.33 -3.50
C GLY A 266 7.06 -13.38 -4.61
N VAL A 267 6.91 -12.56 -5.66
CA VAL A 267 7.90 -12.41 -6.73
C VAL A 267 9.13 -11.63 -6.26
N LEU A 268 8.88 -10.53 -5.56
CA LEU A 268 9.85 -9.58 -5.03
C LEU A 268 10.41 -9.95 -3.65
N ASP A 269 9.99 -11.07 -3.04
CA ASP A 269 10.56 -11.50 -1.76
C ASP A 269 12.04 -11.91 -1.93
N TYR A 270 12.93 -10.98 -1.56
CA TYR A 270 14.39 -11.12 -1.66
C TYR A 270 14.99 -12.00 -0.56
N LYS A 271 14.22 -12.37 0.47
CA LYS A 271 14.71 -13.13 1.62
C LYS A 271 14.02 -14.47 1.67
N HIS A 272 14.43 -15.40 0.80
CA HIS A 272 14.15 -16.80 1.11
C HIS A 272 14.84 -17.11 2.44
N THR A 273 14.08 -17.53 3.44
CA THR A 273 14.66 -17.95 4.71
C THR A 273 14.13 -19.32 5.06
N GLU A 274 15.03 -20.29 5.12
CA GLU A 274 14.72 -21.65 5.51
C GLU A 274 14.90 -21.77 7.03
N ARG A 275 13.98 -22.49 7.69
CA ARG A 275 14.15 -22.85 9.10
C ARG A 275 14.80 -24.22 9.12
N VAL A 276 16.01 -24.29 9.65
CA VAL A 276 16.78 -25.52 9.79
C VAL A 276 16.90 -25.85 11.27
N GLN A 277 16.71 -27.12 11.57
CA GLN A 277 16.89 -27.68 12.90
C GLN A 277 18.31 -28.24 13.00
N PHE A 278 19.01 -27.85 14.05
CA PHE A 278 20.29 -28.45 14.43
C PHE A 278 20.09 -29.12 15.78
N GLU A 279 20.62 -30.32 15.92
CA GLU A 279 20.65 -31.08 17.16
C GLU A 279 22.11 -31.26 17.53
N ASP A 280 22.44 -30.94 18.77
CA ASP A 280 23.70 -31.27 19.42
C ASP A 280 23.38 -32.14 20.65
N ASP A 281 24.40 -32.73 21.28
CA ASP A 281 24.25 -33.76 22.33
C ASP A 281 23.33 -33.32 23.49
N ASP A 282 23.27 -32.01 23.79
CA ASP A 282 22.47 -31.46 24.88
C ASP A 282 21.29 -30.55 24.44
N TYR A 283 21.21 -30.12 23.17
CA TYR A 283 20.26 -29.07 22.76
C TYR A 283 19.74 -29.15 21.33
N TYR A 284 18.49 -28.70 21.14
CA TYR A 284 17.89 -28.40 19.85
C TYR A 284 17.94 -26.89 19.53
N TYR A 285 18.52 -26.54 18.38
CA TYR A 285 18.55 -25.18 17.86
C TYR A 285 17.62 -25.01 16.65
N TYR A 286 16.74 -24.01 16.73
CA TYR A 286 15.91 -23.58 15.60
C TYR A 286 16.49 -22.30 15.01
N VAL A 287 17.19 -22.38 13.88
CA VAL A 287 17.81 -21.21 13.26
C VAL A 287 17.15 -20.84 11.94
N LYS A 288 17.07 -19.54 11.69
CA LYS A 288 16.58 -18.97 10.43
C LYS A 288 17.77 -18.76 9.51
N ALA A 289 17.96 -19.64 8.53
CA ALA A 289 19.03 -19.53 7.55
C ALA A 289 18.60 -18.65 6.37
N VAL A 290 19.45 -17.69 5.99
CA VAL A 290 19.32 -16.93 4.74
C VAL A 290 20.29 -17.57 3.74
N PRO A 291 19.83 -18.22 2.66
CA PRO A 291 20.70 -18.82 1.66
C PRO A 291 21.52 -17.72 0.98
N LYS A 292 22.84 -17.88 0.95
CA LYS A 292 23.77 -16.92 0.31
C LYS A 292 23.76 -16.99 -1.22
N ILE A 293 23.12 -18.01 -1.80
CA ILE A 293 23.06 -18.24 -3.24
C ILE A 293 21.59 -18.43 -3.58
N ASP A 294 21.05 -17.61 -4.49
CA ASP A 294 19.77 -17.89 -5.13
C ASP A 294 19.80 -19.36 -5.58
N SER A 295 18.87 -20.16 -5.10
CA SER A 295 18.82 -21.62 -5.25
C SER A 295 18.89 -22.10 -6.71
N GLU A 296 18.75 -21.20 -7.67
CA GLU A 296 18.90 -21.44 -9.10
C GLU A 296 20.33 -21.28 -9.63
N LYS A 297 21.15 -20.36 -9.08
CA LYS A 297 22.59 -20.31 -9.41
C LYS A 297 23.32 -21.58 -8.94
N ALA A 298 22.77 -22.26 -7.93
CA ALA A 298 23.25 -23.58 -7.52
C ALA A 298 22.92 -24.68 -8.53
N LYS A 299 21.82 -24.55 -9.29
CA LYS A 299 21.46 -25.47 -10.38
C LYS A 299 22.31 -25.25 -11.63
N GLU A 300 22.57 -23.98 -12.00
CA GLU A 300 23.47 -23.66 -13.14
C GLU A 300 24.91 -24.06 -12.88
N LYS A 301 25.40 -23.95 -11.64
CA LYS A 301 26.76 -24.37 -11.28
C LYS A 301 26.92 -25.88 -11.04
N GLY A 302 25.91 -26.70 -11.36
CA GLY A 302 26.01 -28.15 -11.20
C GLY A 302 26.45 -28.55 -9.80
N VAL A 303 26.02 -27.82 -8.76
CA VAL A 303 26.33 -28.20 -7.39
C VAL A 303 25.51 -29.43 -7.08
N LYS A 304 26.10 -30.61 -7.32
CA LYS A 304 25.62 -31.86 -6.79
C LYS A 304 25.41 -31.65 -5.29
N LYS A 305 24.17 -31.80 -4.82
CA LYS A 305 23.92 -32.08 -3.41
C LYS A 305 24.72 -33.35 -3.12
N SER A 306 25.88 -33.19 -2.49
CA SER A 306 26.61 -34.33 -1.94
C SER A 306 25.70 -34.95 -0.89
N SER A 307 25.04 -36.05 -1.27
CA SER A 307 24.29 -36.89 -0.35
C SER A 307 25.21 -37.72 0.55
N ASP A 308 26.52 -37.57 0.42
CA ASP A 308 27.48 -38.05 1.40
C ASP A 308 28.19 -36.86 2.05
N ARG A 309 27.92 -36.64 3.33
CA ARG A 309 28.85 -35.96 4.23
C ARG A 309 29.19 -36.97 5.32
N LYS A 310 30.39 -37.54 5.22
CA LYS A 310 31.11 -38.04 6.39
C LYS A 310 31.11 -36.93 7.46
N LYS A 311 30.84 -37.31 8.70
CA LYS A 311 30.76 -36.39 9.84
C LYS A 311 32.05 -35.55 9.91
N PRO A 312 31.96 -34.22 10.11
CA PRO A 312 33.13 -33.34 10.21
C PRO A 312 34.13 -33.74 11.31
N SER A 313 33.67 -34.49 12.31
CA SER A 313 34.49 -35.00 13.41
C SER A 313 35.58 -35.97 12.95
N GLU A 314 35.34 -36.84 11.96
CA GLU A 314 36.33 -37.86 11.57
C GLU A 314 37.46 -37.28 10.70
N ALA A 315 37.15 -36.31 9.83
CA ALA A 315 38.12 -35.71 8.93
C ALA A 315 39.18 -34.86 9.66
N VAL A 316 38.78 -34.21 10.76
CA VAL A 316 39.71 -33.44 11.60
C VAL A 316 40.61 -34.39 12.41
N THR A 317 40.09 -35.54 12.87
CA THR A 317 40.89 -36.51 13.64
C THR A 317 41.94 -37.23 12.78
N GLU A 318 41.65 -37.54 11.51
CA GLU A 318 42.64 -38.10 10.58
C GLU A 318 43.74 -37.09 10.23
N THR A 319 43.36 -35.84 9.95
CA THR A 319 44.31 -34.77 9.59
C THR A 319 45.27 -34.45 10.75
N VAL A 320 44.76 -34.47 11.99
CA VAL A 320 45.59 -34.24 13.19
C VAL A 320 46.49 -35.44 13.49
N LYS A 321 46.07 -36.68 13.18
CA LYS A 321 46.94 -37.87 13.32
C LYS A 321 48.10 -37.87 12.34
N ASP A 322 47.89 -37.45 11.09
CA ASP A 322 48.95 -37.36 10.07
C ASP A 322 49.99 -36.28 10.41
N MET A 323 49.55 -35.14 10.97
CA MET A 323 50.47 -34.09 11.43
C MET A 323 51.34 -34.51 12.62
N ILE A 324 50.85 -35.43 13.46
CA ILE A 324 51.62 -35.96 14.60
C ILE A 324 52.65 -37.00 14.14
N GLN A 325 52.38 -37.73 13.04
CA GLN A 325 53.26 -38.80 12.55
C GLN A 325 54.40 -38.34 11.64
N ASN A 326 54.30 -37.18 10.99
CA ASN A 326 55.38 -36.64 10.15
C ASN A 326 55.54 -35.11 10.33
N PRO A 327 56.37 -34.66 11.29
CA PRO A 327 56.67 -33.24 11.44
C PRO A 327 57.73 -32.84 10.42
N THR A 328 57.33 -32.27 9.29
CA THR A 328 58.26 -31.48 8.46
C THR A 328 57.98 -30.00 8.72
N MET A 329 58.90 -29.36 9.44
CA MET A 329 58.90 -27.92 9.65
C MET A 329 59.49 -27.25 8.41
N ASP A 330 58.66 -26.58 7.63
CA ASP A 330 59.10 -25.45 6.80
C ASP A 330 58.54 -24.17 7.43
N VAL A 331 59.43 -23.38 8.02
CA VAL A 331 59.16 -22.05 8.55
C VAL A 331 59.47 -21.05 7.43
N PRO A 332 58.50 -20.30 6.89
CA PRO A 332 58.80 -19.16 6.04
C PRO A 332 59.24 -18.00 6.95
N GLY A 333 60.44 -17.50 6.69
CA GLY A 333 61.06 -16.39 7.42
C GLY A 333 60.35 -15.05 7.25
N ASP A 334 60.58 -14.20 8.26
CA ASP A 334 60.18 -12.80 8.34
C ASP A 334 60.79 -11.96 7.21
N GLU A 335 59.96 -11.21 6.47
CA GLU A 335 60.23 -10.00 5.65
C GLU A 335 58.94 -9.74 4.84
N GLU A 336 58.24 -8.60 4.79
CA GLU A 336 58.48 -7.19 5.12
C GLU A 336 57.16 -6.55 5.58
N MET A 337 57.25 -5.63 6.55
CA MET A 337 56.30 -4.54 6.75
C MET A 337 56.63 -3.40 5.76
N ALA A 338 55.68 -3.01 4.91
CA ALA A 338 55.52 -1.64 4.43
C ALA A 338 54.07 -1.41 3.95
#